data_AF-R7HRJ4-F1
#
_entry.id   AF-R7HRJ4-F1
#
_cell.length_a   1.000
_cell.length_b   1.000
_cell.length_c   1.000
_cell.angle_alpha   90.00
_cell.angle_beta   90.00
_cell.angle_gamma   90.00
#
_symmetry.space_group_name_H-M   'P 1'
#
loop_
_entity.id
_entity.type
_entity.pdbx_description
1 polymer ?
#
loop_
_entity_poly.entity_id
_entity_poly.type
_entity_poly.pdbx_seq_one_letter_code
_entity_poly.pdbx_strand_id
1 'polypeptide(L)'
;MQPIWKTDKKMSDLDNNCLDVFVWSNLAVIQMALRENSSDDDISRNQRTIIWLYKMLWDFTQYGKFNYTDIVNSLSYKYKTDKAFAISGKLTSPFLRCAELEKPRISKYEIKNIILGDGQKLLRPERRFDAYLVSHPELFV
;
A
#
# COMPACT_ATOMS: atom_id res chain seq x y z
N MET A 1 -3.76 5.08 0.70
CA MET A 1 -3.05 5.40 1.96
C MET A 1 -2.24 4.18 2.36
N GLN A 2 -1.03 4.37 2.89
CA GLN A 2 -0.13 3.30 3.30
C GLN A 2 0.36 3.60 4.72
N PRO A 3 -0.04 2.80 5.73
CA PRO A 3 0.48 2.95 7.08
C PRO A 3 1.96 2.51 7.13
N ILE A 4 2.72 3.17 8.00
CA ILE A 4 4.11 2.84 8.29
C ILE A 4 4.22 2.58 9.78
N TRP A 5 4.91 1.50 10.12
CA TRP A 5 5.35 1.22 11.48
C TRP A 5 6.81 0.79 11.43
N LYS A 6 7.63 1.39 12.30
CA LYS A 6 9.09 1.21 12.30
C LYS A 6 9.54 0.50 13.57
N THR A 7 10.38 -0.49 13.41
CA THR A 7 11.05 -1.18 14.52
C THR A 7 12.37 -0.53 14.86
N ASP A 8 12.89 -0.85 16.03
CA ASP A 8 14.27 -0.60 16.37
C ASP A 8 15.23 -1.32 15.40
N LYS A 9 16.52 -0.98 15.47
CA LYS A 9 17.55 -1.57 14.61
C LYS A 9 17.75 -3.09 14.84
N LYS A 10 17.23 -3.63 15.95
CA LYS A 10 17.35 -5.04 16.34
C LYS A 10 16.12 -5.86 15.94
N MET A 11 15.09 -5.21 15.40
CA MET A 11 13.77 -5.76 15.11
C MET A 11 13.11 -6.43 16.33
N SER A 12 13.47 -6.00 17.54
CA SER A 12 12.93 -6.54 18.79
C SER A 12 11.73 -5.76 19.29
N ASP A 13 11.74 -4.43 19.12
CA ASP A 13 10.70 -3.53 19.60
C ASP A 13 10.37 -2.46 18.54
N LEU A 14 9.30 -1.70 18.74
CA LEU A 14 9.01 -0.46 18.01
C LEU A 14 10.00 0.64 18.39
N ASP A 15 10.37 1.43 17.38
CA ASP A 15 11.12 2.67 17.60
C ASP A 15 10.29 3.63 18.47
N ASN A 16 10.94 4.58 19.16
CA ASN A 16 10.23 5.57 19.99
C ASN A 16 9.23 6.38 19.14
N ASN A 17 9.63 6.66 17.91
CA ASN A 17 8.88 7.35 16.87
C ASN A 17 8.64 6.33 15.75
N CYS A 18 7.52 5.62 15.80
CA CYS A 18 7.33 4.43 14.97
C CYS A 18 6.18 4.52 13.98
N LEU A 19 5.13 5.32 14.22
CA LEU A 19 3.94 5.31 13.35
C LEU A 19 3.85 6.56 12.47
N ASP A 20 3.49 6.34 11.21
CA ASP A 20 3.10 7.39 10.27
C ASP A 20 2.20 6.83 9.16
N VAL A 21 1.74 7.69 8.25
CA VAL A 21 0.96 7.31 7.08
C VAL A 21 1.38 8.11 5.85
N PHE A 22 1.58 7.39 4.74
CA PHE A 22 1.74 8.00 3.43
C PHE A 22 0.41 8.02 2.67
N VAL A 23 0.09 9.18 2.10
CA VAL A 23 -1.08 9.36 1.24
C VAL A 23 -0.61 9.46 -0.21
N TRP A 24 -0.95 8.46 -1.00
CA TRP A 24 -0.62 8.40 -2.42
C TRP A 24 -1.71 9.07 -3.25
N SER A 25 -1.32 9.98 -4.15
CA SER A 25 -2.22 10.46 -5.18
C SER A 25 -2.41 9.40 -6.28
N ASN A 26 -3.52 9.49 -7.02
CA ASN A 26 -3.77 8.61 -8.17
C ASN A 26 -2.61 8.67 -9.17
N LEU A 27 -2.09 9.86 -9.44
CA LEU A 27 -0.95 10.05 -10.34
C LEU A 27 0.32 9.36 -9.84
N ALA A 28 0.61 9.42 -8.54
CA ALA A 28 1.78 8.76 -7.97
C ALA A 28 1.70 7.24 -8.15
N VAL A 29 0.53 6.64 -7.92
CA VAL A 29 0.31 5.19 -8.12
C VAL A 29 0.51 4.79 -9.58
N ILE A 30 -0.05 5.57 -10.52
CA ILE A 30 0.11 5.33 -11.96
C ILE A 30 1.58 5.44 -12.38
N GLN A 31 2.27 6.50 -11.94
CA GLN A 31 3.69 6.71 -12.22
C GLN A 31 4.56 5.58 -11.67
N MET A 32 4.28 5.08 -10.46
CA MET A 32 5.01 3.94 -9.89
C MET A 32 4.78 2.65 -10.69
N ALA A 33 3.56 2.39 -11.15
CA ALA A 33 3.24 1.22 -11.97
C ALA A 33 3.89 1.28 -13.37
N LEU A 34 4.08 2.47 -13.94
CA LEU A 34 4.75 2.67 -15.23
C LEU A 34 6.28 2.51 -15.19
N ARG A 35 6.90 2.63 -14.02
CA ARG A 35 8.37 2.58 -13.85
C ARG A 35 8.97 1.18 -13.84
N GLU A 36 8.16 0.15 -14.07
CA GLU A 36 8.65 -1.22 -14.18
C GLU A 36 9.31 -1.45 -15.54
N ASN A 37 10.65 -1.42 -15.54
CA ASN A 37 11.46 -1.79 -16.70
C ASN A 37 11.69 -3.31 -16.67
N SER A 38 10.69 -4.12 -17.03
CA SER A 38 10.89 -5.53 -17.34
C SER A 38 11.22 -5.67 -18.81
N SER A 39 12.41 -6.19 -19.12
CA SER A 39 12.85 -6.56 -20.47
C SER A 39 12.45 -8.00 -20.84
N ASP A 40 11.43 -8.55 -20.17
CA ASP A 40 10.96 -9.90 -20.43
C ASP A 40 9.99 -9.90 -21.61
N ASP A 41 9.94 -11.01 -22.34
CA ASP A 41 9.06 -11.21 -23.51
C ASP A 41 7.55 -11.26 -23.14
N ASP A 42 7.21 -11.17 -21.85
CA ASP A 42 5.83 -11.29 -21.35
C ASP A 42 5.41 -10.08 -20.50
N ILE A 43 4.09 -9.87 -20.45
CA ILE A 43 3.47 -8.70 -19.84
C ILE A 43 3.51 -8.75 -18.31
N SER A 44 4.13 -7.73 -17.71
CA SER A 44 4.22 -7.59 -16.27
C SER A 44 2.84 -7.34 -15.63
N ARG A 45 2.73 -7.61 -14.32
CA ARG A 45 1.52 -7.31 -13.55
C ARG A 45 1.17 -5.82 -13.59
N ASN A 46 2.15 -4.93 -13.49
CA ASN A 46 1.89 -3.49 -13.52
C ASN A 46 1.51 -3.04 -14.93
N GLN A 47 2.14 -3.57 -15.97
CA GLN A 47 1.78 -3.31 -17.36
C GLN A 47 0.32 -3.71 -17.66
N ARG A 48 -0.11 -4.91 -17.25
CA ARG A 48 -1.53 -5.33 -17.37
C ARG A 48 -2.47 -4.33 -16.70
N THR A 49 -2.11 -3.92 -15.49
CA THR A 49 -2.90 -2.99 -14.70
C THR A 49 -3.04 -1.62 -15.38
N ILE A 50 -1.97 -1.13 -16.01
CA ILE A 50 -1.98 0.10 -16.81
C ILE A 50 -2.85 -0.05 -18.06
N ILE A 51 -2.78 -1.18 -18.75
CA ILE A 51 -3.65 -1.47 -19.90
C ILE A 51 -5.12 -1.44 -19.51
N TRP A 52 -5.48 -2.02 -18.36
CA TRP A 52 -6.85 -1.98 -17.85
C TRP A 52 -7.30 -0.55 -17.57
N LEU A 53 -6.47 0.24 -16.88
CA LEU A 53 -6.76 1.63 -16.59
C LEU A 53 -6.97 2.43 -17.89
N TYR A 54 -6.08 2.25 -18.86
CA TYR A 54 -6.20 2.88 -20.18
C TYR A 54 -7.53 2.50 -20.85
N LYS A 55 -7.88 1.20 -20.89
CA LYS A 55 -9.13 0.72 -21.50
C LYS A 55 -10.37 1.28 -20.80
N MET A 56 -10.37 1.35 -19.47
CA MET A 56 -11.47 1.94 -18.70
C MET A 56 -11.65 3.42 -19.03
N LEU A 57 -10.55 4.19 -19.08
CA LEU A 57 -10.59 5.61 -19.45
C LEU A 57 -11.05 5.79 -20.90
N TRP A 58 -10.53 4.98 -21.82
CA TRP A 58 -10.94 5.00 -23.22
C TRP A 58 -12.44 4.74 -23.38
N ASP A 59 -12.95 3.65 -22.82
CA ASP A 59 -14.37 3.30 -22.90
C ASP A 59 -15.25 4.37 -22.25
N PHE A 60 -14.78 4.98 -21.16
CA PHE A 60 -15.46 6.12 -20.56
C PHE A 60 -15.55 7.31 -21.54
N THR A 61 -14.49 7.62 -22.28
CA THR A 61 -14.54 8.72 -23.27
C THR A 61 -15.47 8.42 -24.44
N GLN A 62 -15.58 7.17 -24.88
CA GLN A 62 -16.38 6.79 -26.04
C GLN A 62 -17.86 6.58 -25.70
N TYR A 63 -18.15 6.02 -24.52
CA TYR A 63 -19.48 5.52 -24.16
C TYR A 63 -20.06 6.17 -22.90
N GLY A 64 -19.30 7.01 -22.19
CA GLY A 64 -19.68 7.61 -20.90
C GLY A 64 -19.72 6.61 -19.73
N LYS A 65 -19.34 5.35 -19.96
CA LYS A 65 -19.31 4.26 -18.97
C LYS A 65 -18.36 3.15 -19.42
N PHE A 66 -17.97 2.29 -18.49
CA PHE A 66 -17.15 1.10 -18.75
C PHE A 66 -17.59 -0.06 -17.85
N ASN A 67 -17.33 -1.31 -18.26
CA ASN A 67 -17.50 -2.48 -17.40
C ASN A 67 -16.14 -2.99 -16.93
N TYR A 68 -15.75 -2.65 -15.70
CA TYR A 68 -14.43 -3.00 -15.16
C TYR A 68 -14.24 -4.52 -15.04
N THR A 69 -15.29 -5.26 -14.70
CA THR A 69 -15.23 -6.72 -14.52
C THR A 69 -14.90 -7.41 -15.84
N ASP A 70 -15.58 -7.00 -16.92
CA ASP A 70 -15.32 -7.53 -18.26
C ASP A 70 -13.91 -7.17 -18.73
N ILE A 71 -13.47 -5.93 -18.50
CA ILE A 71 -12.12 -5.47 -18.88
C ILE A 71 -11.05 -6.29 -18.15
N VAL A 72 -11.15 -6.46 -16.83
CA VAL A 72 -10.18 -7.21 -16.03
C VAL A 72 -10.14 -8.69 -16.42
N ASN A 73 -11.30 -9.30 -16.69
CA ASN A 73 -11.39 -10.71 -17.07
C ASN A 73 -10.87 -10.96 -18.49
N SER A 74 -11.30 -10.15 -19.46
CA SER A 74 -10.89 -10.27 -20.87
C SER A 74 -9.42 -9.96 -21.09
N LEU A 75 -8.88 -9.01 -20.32
CA LEU A 75 -7.47 -8.60 -20.37
C LEU A 75 -6.67 -9.20 -19.20
N SER A 76 -7.04 -10.38 -18.72
CA SER A 76 -6.29 -11.07 -17.65
C SER A 76 -4.98 -11.69 -18.13
N TYR A 77 -4.85 -11.95 -19.45
CA TYR A 77 -3.71 -12.61 -20.08
C TYR A 77 -3.35 -13.96 -19.44
N LYS A 78 -4.35 -14.75 -19.02
CA LYS A 78 -4.19 -16.04 -18.31
C LYS A 78 -3.59 -15.93 -16.89
N TYR A 79 -3.45 -14.72 -16.36
CA TYR A 79 -2.90 -14.47 -15.04
C TYR A 79 -3.98 -14.17 -14.00
N LYS A 80 -3.65 -14.43 -12.72
CA LYS A 80 -4.47 -14.00 -11.58
C LYS A 80 -4.44 -12.47 -11.42
N THR A 81 -5.58 -11.92 -11.01
CA THR A 81 -5.85 -10.48 -10.96
C THR A 81 -5.99 -9.93 -9.53
N ASP A 82 -5.86 -10.79 -8.51
CA ASP A 82 -6.07 -10.49 -7.08
C ASP A 82 -5.11 -9.43 -6.50
N LYS A 83 -3.96 -9.23 -7.15
CA LYS A 83 -2.91 -8.28 -6.74
C LYS A 83 -2.67 -7.17 -7.75
N ALA A 84 -3.71 -6.80 -8.50
CA ALA A 84 -3.66 -5.62 -9.37
C ALA A 84 -3.21 -4.38 -8.57
N PHE A 85 -2.37 -3.53 -9.18
CA PHE A 85 -1.75 -2.38 -8.52
C PHE A 85 -0.87 -2.70 -7.29
N ALA A 86 -0.51 -3.97 -7.02
CA ALA A 86 0.48 -4.29 -6.00
C ALA A 86 1.88 -3.91 -6.48
N ILE A 87 2.44 -2.86 -5.92
CA ILE A 87 3.74 -2.29 -6.28
C ILE A 87 4.80 -2.75 -5.26
N SER A 88 5.98 -3.13 -5.75
CA SER A 88 7.07 -3.58 -4.90
C SER A 88 7.73 -2.42 -4.14
N GLY A 89 8.35 -2.72 -2.99
CA GLY A 89 9.11 -1.75 -2.20
C GLY A 89 10.22 -1.04 -2.98
N LYS A 90 10.79 -1.72 -3.99
CA LYS A 90 11.83 -1.15 -4.86
C LYS A 90 11.31 0.04 -5.67
N LEU A 91 10.05 -0.03 -6.13
CA LEU A 91 9.41 1.02 -6.92
C LEU A 91 8.83 2.14 -6.03
N THR A 92 8.35 1.82 -4.83
CA THR A 92 7.81 2.82 -3.89
C THR A 92 8.90 3.59 -3.15
N SER A 93 10.03 2.97 -2.85
CA SER A 93 11.12 3.56 -2.05
C SER A 93 11.57 4.95 -2.50
N PRO A 94 11.79 5.23 -3.81
CA PRO A 94 12.20 6.57 -4.25
C PRO A 94 11.22 7.68 -3.89
N PHE A 95 9.92 7.37 -3.80
CA PHE A 95 8.87 8.32 -3.48
C PHE A 95 8.61 8.47 -1.96
N LEU A 96 9.14 7.56 -1.16
CA LEU A 96 9.00 7.56 0.30
C LEU A 96 10.17 8.26 1.01
N ARG A 97 11.20 8.70 0.28
CA ARG A 97 12.38 9.34 0.86
C ARG A 97 12.03 10.73 1.39
N CYS A 98 11.76 10.82 2.68
CA CYS A 98 11.52 12.06 3.39
C CYS A 98 11.88 11.92 4.87
N ALA A 99 11.92 13.04 5.59
CA ALA A 99 12.25 13.08 7.02
C ALA A 99 11.24 12.29 7.86
N GLU A 100 9.98 12.24 7.45
CA GLU A 100 8.91 11.50 8.12
C GLU A 100 9.11 9.98 8.04
N LEU A 101 9.76 9.46 6.99
CA LEU A 101 10.13 8.04 6.94
C LEU A 101 11.31 7.74 7.87
N GLU A 102 12.28 8.65 7.98
CA GLU A 102 13.44 8.48 8.86
C GLU A 102 13.03 8.53 10.33
N LYS A 103 12.17 9.49 10.68
CA LYS A 103 11.62 9.69 12.01
C LYS A 103 10.10 9.89 11.94
N PRO A 104 9.31 8.80 11.97
CA PRO A 104 7.85 8.84 12.06
C PRO A 104 7.33 9.79 13.15
N ARG A 105 6.18 10.41 12.90
CA ARG A 105 5.68 11.48 13.79
C ARG A 105 5.06 10.95 15.09
N ILE A 106 4.46 9.77 15.05
CA ILE A 106 3.68 9.24 16.17
C ILE A 106 4.54 8.29 16.99
N SER A 107 4.51 8.49 18.30
CA SER A 107 5.26 7.66 19.24
C SER A 107 4.58 6.31 19.50
N LYS A 108 5.35 5.28 19.83
CA LYS A 108 4.79 3.99 20.27
C LYS A 108 3.88 4.12 21.50
N TYR A 109 4.09 5.11 22.35
CA TYR A 109 3.25 5.36 23.52
C TYR A 109 1.86 5.91 23.18
N GLU A 110 1.64 6.37 21.94
CA GLU A 110 0.31 6.80 21.46
C GLU A 110 -0.56 5.63 21.02
N ILE A 111 -0.01 4.42 20.88
CA ILE A 111 -0.75 3.22 20.45
C ILE A 111 -1.95 2.97 21.37
N LYS A 112 -1.79 3.14 22.68
CA LYS A 112 -2.89 2.98 23.62
C LYS A 112 -4.03 3.97 23.37
N ASN A 113 -3.72 5.22 23.00
CA ASN A 113 -4.73 6.23 22.69
C ASN A 113 -5.44 5.96 21.36
N ILE A 114 -4.75 5.30 20.41
CA ILE A 114 -5.31 4.91 19.11
C ILE A 114 -6.21 3.67 19.23
N ILE A 115 -5.85 2.74 20.10
CA ILE A 115 -6.49 1.43 20.20
C ILE A 115 -7.55 1.38 21.31
N LEU A 116 -7.24 1.87 22.52
CA LEU A 116 -8.18 1.80 23.65
C LEU A 116 -9.40 2.69 23.39
N GLY A 117 -10.54 2.34 24.01
CA GLY A 117 -11.80 3.08 23.78
C GLY A 117 -12.45 2.75 22.44
N ASP A 118 -12.34 1.50 21.98
CA ASP A 118 -12.91 1.00 20.72
C ASP A 118 -12.29 1.57 19.43
N GLY A 119 -11.14 2.24 19.51
CA GLY A 119 -10.44 2.79 18.34
C GLY A 119 -10.03 1.72 17.32
N GLN A 120 -9.72 0.51 17.76
CA GLN A 120 -9.44 -0.64 16.89
C GLN A 120 -10.60 -0.99 15.95
N LYS A 121 -11.86 -0.68 16.30
CA LYS A 121 -13.02 -0.92 15.45
C LYS A 121 -13.05 -0.01 14.21
N LEU A 122 -12.30 1.10 14.25
CA LEU A 122 -12.18 2.07 13.16
C LEU A 122 -11.01 1.75 12.22
N LEU A 123 -10.16 0.79 12.60
CA LEU A 123 -8.95 0.45 11.87
C LEU A 123 -9.15 -0.81 11.02
N ARG A 124 -8.43 -0.87 9.91
CA ARG A 124 -8.23 -2.12 9.14
C ARG A 124 -6.78 -2.54 9.35
N PRO A 125 -6.52 -3.35 10.37
CA PRO A 125 -5.15 -3.55 10.82
C PRO A 125 -4.31 -4.36 9.83
N GLU A 126 -3.00 -4.16 9.92
CA GLU A 126 -2.01 -4.96 9.21
C GLU A 126 -1.63 -6.16 10.07
N ARG A 127 -1.67 -7.37 9.49
CA ARG A 127 -1.56 -8.63 10.22
C ARG A 127 -0.29 -8.75 11.08
N ARG A 128 0.87 -8.25 10.60
CA ARG A 128 2.12 -8.35 11.37
C ARG A 128 2.15 -7.34 12.52
N PHE A 129 1.65 -6.13 12.30
CA PHE A 129 1.50 -5.15 13.36
C PHE A 129 0.53 -5.63 14.45
N ASP A 130 -0.60 -6.25 14.09
CA ASP A 130 -1.51 -6.85 15.07
C ASP A 130 -0.84 -7.92 15.92
N ALA A 131 -0.12 -8.84 15.27
CA ALA A 131 0.61 -9.89 15.99
C ALA A 131 1.60 -9.28 16.99
N TYR A 132 2.25 -8.18 16.60
CA TYR A 132 3.15 -7.43 17.46
C TYR A 132 2.43 -6.80 18.65
N LEU A 133 1.27 -6.16 18.45
CA LEU A 133 0.49 -5.55 19.54
C LEU A 133 0.00 -6.60 20.54
N VAL A 134 -0.44 -7.76 20.06
CA VAL A 134 -0.90 -8.87 20.91
C VAL A 134 0.24 -9.44 21.76
N SER A 135 1.48 -9.45 21.24
CA SER A 135 2.63 -9.98 21.96
C SER A 135 3.28 -8.99 22.93
N HIS A 136 2.87 -7.71 22.92
CA HIS A 136 3.46 -6.62 23.70
C HIS A 136 2.40 -5.86 24.52
N PRO A 137 1.76 -6.52 25.52
CA PRO A 137 0.70 -5.91 26.33
C PRO A 137 1.17 -4.68 27.14
N GLU A 138 2.47 -4.54 27.39
CA GLU A 138 3.07 -3.41 28.08
C GLU A 138 2.87 -2.06 27.35
N LEU A 139 2.54 -2.08 26.05
CA LEU A 139 2.20 -0.88 25.29
C LEU A 139 0.88 -0.24 25.72
N PHE A 140 0.06 -0.97 26.49
CA PHE A 140 -1.28 -0.56 26.91
C PHE A 140 -1.38 -0.20 28.40
N VAL A 141 -0.26 -0.24 29.13
CA VAL A 141 -0.15 0.18 30.53
C VAL A 141 0.10 1.69 30.62
#